data_AF-A0A844X589-F1
#
_entry.id   AF-A0A844X589-F1
#
_cell.length_a   1.000
_cell.length_b   1.000
_cell.length_c   1.000
_cell.angle_alpha   90.00
_cell.angle_beta   90.00
_cell.angle_gamma   90.00
#
_symmetry.space_group_name_H-M   'P 1'
#
loop_
_entity.id
_entity.type
_entity.pdbx_description
1 polymer ?
#
loop_
_entity_poly.entity_id
_entity_poly.type
_entity_poly.pdbx_seq_one_letter_code
_entity_poly.pdbx_strand_id
1 'polypeptide(L)'
;MTKIINEKLAKLVNNQEPINHIYFANSNACPPLLACQVNFPRIEIILEGKQQMLWADSNGKVIEKILSTNDLLYISAQSWNKPIWTSPVTLLNILFDKQQIGISLLHWDGTQLIPLEQINTPRRGPRVGTFIIQALTELIWQNQSYKQNQTAYYLIHSLLSNTLDLLNINIKTSSKTTCLYEAIRQYIDTHFREDITRDFLANIEIEHDK
;
A
#
# COMPACT_ATOMS: atom_id res chain seq x y z
N MET A 1 9.65 14.99 5.80
CA MET A 1 8.69 15.84 5.06
C MET A 1 8.34 15.07 3.81
N THR A 2 7.17 14.44 3.78
CA THR A 2 6.81 13.43 2.78
C THR A 2 5.95 14.02 1.68
N LYS A 3 6.60 14.61 0.68
CA LYS A 3 5.93 15.53 -0.24
C LYS A 3 5.28 14.81 -1.42
N ILE A 4 5.92 13.79 -2.00
CA ILE A 4 5.50 13.24 -3.30
C ILE A 4 4.31 12.30 -3.13
N ILE A 5 4.36 11.37 -2.16
CA ILE A 5 3.26 10.45 -1.84
C ILE A 5 2.01 11.24 -1.45
N ASN A 6 2.16 12.27 -0.60
CA ASN A 6 1.02 13.09 -0.18
C ASN A 6 0.39 13.82 -1.37
N GLU A 7 1.21 14.45 -2.22
CA GLU A 7 0.74 15.10 -3.45
C GLU A 7 0.03 14.13 -4.40
N LYS A 8 0.61 12.95 -4.67
CA LYS A 8 -0.01 11.94 -5.56
C LYS A 8 -1.31 11.40 -4.97
N LEU A 9 -1.37 11.09 -3.66
CA LEU A 9 -2.60 10.69 -2.99
C LEU A 9 -3.67 11.78 -3.02
N ALA A 10 -3.29 13.04 -2.77
CA ALA A 10 -4.21 14.18 -2.84
C ALA A 10 -4.82 14.35 -4.23
N LYS A 11 -4.03 14.17 -5.30
CA LYS A 11 -4.54 14.21 -6.68
C LYS A 11 -5.55 13.11 -6.98
N LEU A 12 -5.31 11.89 -6.50
CA LEU A 12 -6.24 10.76 -6.62
C LEU A 12 -7.54 11.02 -5.84
N VAL A 13 -7.43 11.47 -4.59
CA VAL A 13 -8.60 11.73 -3.70
C VAL A 13 -9.45 12.89 -4.21
N ASN A 14 -8.82 13.96 -4.70
CA ASN A 14 -9.51 15.15 -5.22
C ASN A 14 -10.00 14.97 -6.67
N ASN A 15 -9.94 13.76 -7.24
CA ASN A 15 -10.33 13.44 -8.62
C ASN A 15 -9.62 14.28 -9.70
N GLN A 16 -8.41 14.77 -9.44
CA GLN A 16 -7.57 15.41 -10.47
C GLN A 16 -6.94 14.38 -11.39
N GLU A 17 -6.58 13.23 -10.83
CA GLU A 17 -6.13 12.02 -11.55
C GLU A 17 -7.09 10.88 -11.15
N PRO A 18 -8.30 10.80 -11.74
CA PRO A 18 -9.33 9.85 -11.28
C PRO A 18 -8.92 8.40 -11.55
N ILE A 19 -9.35 7.50 -10.67
CA ILE A 19 -9.15 6.05 -10.83
C ILE A 19 -10.01 5.56 -11.99
N ASN A 20 -9.37 4.90 -12.97
CA ASN A 20 -10.03 4.44 -14.19
C ASN A 20 -10.76 3.12 -13.95
N HIS A 21 -10.05 2.12 -13.42
CA HIS A 21 -10.59 0.80 -13.13
C HIS A 21 -10.09 0.31 -11.78
N ILE A 22 -10.95 -0.41 -11.07
CA ILE A 22 -10.63 -1.09 -9.83
C ILE A 22 -10.73 -2.59 -10.07
N TYR A 23 -9.62 -3.29 -9.89
CA TYR A 23 -9.52 -4.74 -9.93
C TYR A 23 -9.38 -5.29 -8.51
N PHE A 24 -9.80 -6.54 -8.33
CA PHE A 24 -9.75 -7.22 -7.05
C PHE A 24 -9.01 -8.55 -7.19
N ALA A 25 -8.00 -8.75 -6.35
CA ALA A 25 -7.37 -10.05 -6.10
C ALA A 25 -7.88 -10.56 -4.75
N ASN A 26 -8.80 -11.50 -4.81
CA ASN A 26 -9.62 -11.96 -3.68
C ASN A 26 -9.68 -13.48 -3.60
N SER A 27 -8.52 -14.11 -3.70
CA SER A 27 -8.37 -15.55 -3.70
C SER A 27 -7.42 -16.01 -2.62
N ASN A 28 -7.69 -17.18 -2.06
CA ASN A 28 -6.76 -17.93 -1.22
C ASN A 28 -6.09 -19.07 -2.02
N ALA A 29 -6.14 -19.02 -3.35
CA ALA A 29 -5.44 -19.97 -4.21
C ALA A 29 -3.93 -19.92 -3.95
N CYS A 30 -3.27 -21.08 -4.13
CA CYS A 30 -1.84 -21.20 -3.93
C CYS A 30 -1.07 -20.21 -4.84
N PRO A 31 -0.18 -19.37 -4.30
CA PRO A 31 0.58 -18.42 -5.10
C PRO A 31 1.58 -19.14 -6.01
N PRO A 32 1.75 -18.70 -7.27
CA PRO A 32 2.83 -19.19 -8.10
C PRO A 32 4.19 -18.66 -7.62
N LEU A 33 5.27 -19.26 -8.10
CA LEU A 33 6.64 -18.84 -7.77
C LEU A 33 6.85 -17.35 -8.08
N LEU A 34 7.51 -16.64 -7.16
CA LEU A 34 7.78 -15.18 -7.20
C LEU A 34 6.53 -14.28 -7.10
N ALA A 35 5.36 -14.80 -6.76
CA ALA A 35 4.20 -13.96 -6.43
C ALA A 35 4.34 -13.35 -5.03
N CYS A 36 3.83 -12.14 -4.86
CA CYS A 36 3.78 -11.44 -3.59
C CYS A 36 2.49 -11.82 -2.84
N GLN A 37 2.62 -12.58 -1.76
CA GLN A 37 1.52 -12.90 -0.84
C GLN A 37 1.90 -12.39 0.56
N VAL A 38 1.00 -11.61 1.18
CA VAL A 38 1.21 -11.15 2.57
C VAL A 38 -0.10 -11.26 3.35
N ASN A 39 -0.01 -11.17 4.67
CA ASN A 39 -1.14 -11.35 5.58
C ASN A 39 -2.06 -10.12 5.72
N PHE A 40 -1.79 -9.06 4.95
CA PHE A 40 -2.49 -7.77 5.08
C PHE A 40 -2.99 -7.28 3.73
N PRO A 41 -4.12 -6.57 3.69
CA PRO A 41 -4.65 -5.99 2.45
C PRO A 41 -3.70 -4.96 1.85
N ARG A 42 -3.68 -4.88 0.53
CA ARG A 42 -2.85 -3.94 -0.24
C ARG A 42 -3.65 -3.24 -1.32
N ILE A 43 -3.21 -2.05 -1.66
CA ILE A 43 -3.60 -1.34 -2.87
C ILE A 43 -2.35 -1.07 -3.68
N GLU A 44 -2.36 -1.43 -4.96
CA GLU A 44 -1.36 -1.03 -5.95
C GLU A 44 -2.03 -0.15 -7.02
N ILE A 45 -1.48 1.03 -7.28
CA ILE A 45 -1.98 1.99 -8.27
C ILE A 45 -0.87 2.29 -9.26
N ILE A 46 -1.16 2.18 -10.56
CA ILE A 46 -0.22 2.58 -11.60
C ILE A 46 -0.32 4.08 -11.78
N LEU A 47 0.74 4.83 -11.47
CA LEU A 47 0.77 6.28 -11.62
C LEU A 47 1.26 6.69 -13.01
N GLU A 48 2.22 5.96 -13.58
CA GLU A 48 2.81 6.27 -14.88
C GLU A 48 3.22 4.97 -15.58
N GLY A 49 2.94 4.86 -16.89
CA GLY A 49 3.28 3.66 -17.67
C GLY A 49 2.20 2.57 -17.61
N LYS A 50 2.62 1.32 -17.83
CA LYS A 50 1.76 0.13 -17.81
C LYS A 50 2.47 -1.02 -17.12
N GLN A 51 1.71 -1.82 -16.38
CA GLN A 51 2.23 -2.99 -15.67
C GLN A 51 1.39 -4.23 -16.01
N GLN A 52 2.04 -5.26 -16.53
CA GLN A 52 1.41 -6.57 -16.65
C GLN A 52 1.39 -7.24 -15.28
N MET A 53 0.23 -7.69 -14.84
CA MET A 53 -0.01 -8.19 -13.49
C MET A 53 -0.80 -9.48 -13.56
N LEU A 54 -0.39 -10.47 -12.78
CA LEU A 54 -1.14 -11.71 -12.57
C LEU A 54 -1.68 -11.74 -11.15
N TRP A 55 -2.88 -12.27 -10.98
CA TRP A 55 -3.48 -12.56 -9.68
C TRP A 55 -4.52 -13.68 -9.83
N ALA A 56 -5.09 -14.16 -8.73
CA ALA A 56 -6.22 -15.08 -8.77
C ALA A 56 -7.53 -14.34 -8.45
N ASP A 57 -8.59 -14.66 -9.20
CA ASP A 57 -9.96 -14.21 -8.90
C ASP A 57 -10.58 -15.02 -7.73
N SER A 58 -11.82 -14.67 -7.35
CA SER A 58 -12.56 -15.35 -6.26
C SER A 58 -12.72 -16.86 -6.45
N ASN A 59 -12.66 -17.35 -7.70
CA ASN A 59 -12.76 -18.77 -8.01
C ASN A 59 -11.39 -19.47 -8.06
N GLY A 60 -10.30 -18.74 -7.78
CA GLY A 60 -8.94 -19.26 -7.86
C GLY A 60 -8.39 -19.32 -9.27
N LYS A 61 -9.09 -18.77 -10.27
CA LYS A 61 -8.60 -18.71 -11.64
C LYS A 61 -7.55 -17.62 -11.76
N VAL A 62 -6.41 -17.95 -12.34
CA VAL A 62 -5.37 -16.97 -12.65
C VAL A 62 -5.87 -16.02 -13.74
N ILE A 63 -5.86 -14.73 -13.41
CA ILE A 63 -6.13 -13.61 -14.30
C ILE A 63 -4.79 -12.97 -14.64
N GLU A 64 -4.64 -12.64 -15.91
CA GLU A 64 -3.52 -11.87 -16.43
C GLU A 64 -4.07 -10.59 -17.07
N LYS A 65 -3.53 -9.44 -16.66
CA LYS A 65 -4.03 -8.14 -17.12
C LYS A 65 -2.91 -7.12 -17.20
N ILE A 66 -2.99 -6.24 -18.19
CA ILE A 66 -2.16 -5.03 -18.25
C ILE A 66 -2.93 -3.91 -17.56
N LEU A 67 -2.41 -3.44 -16.44
CA LEU A 67 -2.87 -2.26 -15.72
C LEU A 67 -2.24 -1.01 -16.35
N SER A 68 -3.05 -0.02 -16.67
CA SER A 68 -2.60 1.27 -17.22
C SER A 68 -2.63 2.37 -16.16
N THR A 69 -2.10 3.55 -16.47
CA THR A 69 -2.17 4.72 -15.59
C THR A 69 -3.57 4.92 -15.00
N ASN A 70 -3.60 5.13 -13.69
CA ASN A 70 -4.75 5.24 -12.79
C ASN A 70 -5.63 3.99 -12.68
N ASP A 71 -5.19 2.83 -13.17
CA ASP A 71 -5.78 1.56 -12.75
C ASP A 71 -5.27 1.19 -11.35
N LEU A 72 -6.19 0.62 -10.56
CA LEU A 72 -5.95 0.19 -9.19
C LEU A 72 -6.22 -1.30 -9.05
N LEU A 73 -5.33 -2.01 -8.37
CA LEU A 73 -5.54 -3.37 -7.91
C LEU A 73 -5.63 -3.38 -6.38
N TYR A 74 -6.78 -3.79 -5.84
CA TYR A 74 -6.93 -4.11 -4.43
C TYR A 74 -6.66 -5.61 -4.22
N ILE A 75 -5.72 -5.94 -3.34
CA ILE A 75 -5.36 -7.31 -2.99
C ILE A 75 -5.80 -7.56 -1.55
N SER A 76 -6.72 -8.51 -1.33
CA SER A 76 -7.10 -8.87 0.04
C SER A 76 -5.97 -9.57 0.79
N ALA A 77 -6.07 -9.59 2.12
CA ALA A 77 -5.15 -10.34 2.95
C ALA A 77 -5.04 -11.80 2.47
N GLN A 78 -3.82 -12.33 2.44
CA GLN A 78 -3.49 -13.68 1.96
C GLN A 78 -3.74 -13.93 0.47
N SER A 79 -4.21 -12.94 -0.29
CA SER A 79 -4.21 -13.02 -1.75
C SER A 79 -2.85 -12.63 -2.31
N TRP A 80 -2.62 -13.03 -3.56
CA TRP A 80 -1.36 -12.82 -4.24
C TRP A 80 -1.54 -12.01 -5.53
N ASN A 81 -0.51 -11.22 -5.83
CA ASN A 81 -0.31 -10.63 -7.15
C ASN A 81 1.15 -10.87 -7.59
N LYS A 82 1.38 -10.87 -8.90
CA LYS A 82 2.70 -11.07 -9.49
C LYS A 82 2.91 -10.07 -10.63
N PRO A 83 3.72 -9.03 -10.43
CA PRO A 83 4.09 -8.12 -11.51
C PRO A 83 5.05 -8.82 -12.49
N ILE A 84 4.81 -8.62 -13.79
CA ILE A 84 5.72 -9.00 -14.88
C ILE A 84 6.36 -7.71 -15.41
N TRP A 85 7.62 -7.48 -15.06
CA TRP A 85 8.34 -6.26 -15.38
C TRP A 85 8.82 -6.28 -16.84
N THR A 86 8.10 -5.60 -17.73
CA THR A 86 8.40 -5.55 -19.17
C THR A 86 8.73 -4.15 -19.68
N SER A 87 8.24 -3.11 -19.02
CA SER A 87 8.46 -1.71 -19.37
C SER A 87 8.60 -0.85 -18.11
N PRO A 88 9.23 0.33 -18.19
CA PRO A 88 9.29 1.25 -17.07
C PRO A 88 7.90 1.62 -16.55
N VAL A 89 7.76 1.68 -15.23
CA VAL A 89 6.48 1.97 -14.58
C VAL A 89 6.71 2.62 -13.22
N THR A 90 5.85 3.59 -12.87
CA THR A 90 5.79 4.17 -11.53
C THR A 90 4.50 3.72 -10.87
N LEU A 91 4.60 3.15 -9.66
CA LEU A 91 3.45 2.67 -8.89
C LEU A 91 3.45 3.18 -7.45
N LEU A 92 2.25 3.35 -6.92
CA LEU A 92 2.01 3.59 -5.50
C LEU A 92 1.48 2.30 -4.87
N ASN A 93 2.15 1.82 -3.83
CA ASN A 93 1.70 0.67 -3.05
C ASN A 93 1.36 1.11 -1.62
N ILE A 94 0.20 0.68 -1.13
CA ILE A 94 -0.30 0.96 0.22
C ILE A 94 -0.61 -0.39 0.89
N LEU A 95 0.06 -0.67 2.00
CA LEU A 95 -0.10 -1.87 2.82
C LEU A 95 -0.79 -1.50 4.14
N PHE A 96 -1.92 -2.16 4.43
CA PHE A 96 -2.72 -1.88 5.61
C PHE A 96 -2.48 -2.92 6.72
N ASP A 97 -1.36 -2.80 7.43
CA ASP A 97 -1.07 -3.62 8.62
C ASP A 97 -2.11 -3.36 9.74
N LYS A 98 -2.16 -4.24 10.75
CA LYS A 98 -2.93 -4.08 11.98
C LYS A 98 -2.62 -2.78 12.72
N GLN A 99 -1.36 -2.34 12.72
CA GLN A 99 -0.91 -1.20 13.54
C GLN A 99 -0.42 0.01 12.74
N GLN A 100 -0.05 -0.18 11.48
CA GLN A 100 0.53 0.86 10.63
C GLN A 100 0.04 0.78 9.18
N ILE A 101 0.19 1.87 8.45
CA ILE A 101 0.04 1.92 7.00
C ILE A 101 1.42 2.15 6.42
N GLY A 102 1.90 1.17 5.65
CA GLY A 102 3.12 1.32 4.86
C GLY A 102 2.76 1.82 3.47
N ILE A 103 3.40 2.90 3.03
CA ILE A 103 3.19 3.47 1.71
C ILE A 103 4.53 3.55 1.01
N SER A 104 4.59 3.09 -0.23
CA SER A 104 5.80 3.17 -1.05
C SER A 104 5.46 3.65 -2.44
N LEU A 105 6.22 4.64 -2.90
CA LEU A 105 6.26 5.09 -4.28
C LEU A 105 7.49 4.45 -4.92
N LEU A 106 7.27 3.61 -5.93
CA LEU A 106 8.31 2.79 -6.55
C LEU A 106 8.35 3.08 -8.05
N HIS A 107 9.55 3.10 -8.62
CA HIS A 107 9.79 3.19 -10.05
C HIS A 107 10.62 2.01 -10.53
N TRP A 108 10.10 1.27 -11.49
CA TRP A 108 10.89 0.30 -12.24
C TRP A 108 11.48 1.00 -13.47
N ASP A 109 12.81 1.01 -13.59
CA ASP A 109 13.52 1.70 -14.69
C ASP A 109 13.76 0.82 -15.92
N GLY A 110 13.33 -0.44 -15.89
CA GLY A 110 13.67 -1.46 -16.89
C GLY A 110 14.66 -2.51 -16.38
N THR A 111 15.38 -2.22 -15.30
CA THR A 111 16.43 -3.07 -14.73
C THR A 111 16.27 -3.34 -13.24
N GLN A 112 15.81 -2.36 -12.47
CA GLN A 112 15.67 -2.46 -11.02
C GLN A 112 14.47 -1.66 -10.51
N LEU A 113 13.99 -2.04 -9.33
CA LEU A 113 12.91 -1.35 -8.62
C LEU A 113 13.51 -0.33 -7.65
N ILE A 114 13.32 0.95 -7.97
CA ILE A 114 13.88 2.08 -7.25
C ILE A 114 12.79 2.67 -6.33
N PRO A 115 12.98 2.67 -5.00
CA PRO A 115 12.09 3.38 -4.10
C PRO A 115 12.29 4.90 -4.24
N LEU A 116 11.26 5.61 -4.70
CA LEU A 116 11.26 7.07 -4.81
C LEU A 116 10.90 7.73 -3.47
N GLU A 117 10.00 7.12 -2.71
CA GLU A 117 9.61 7.57 -1.37
C GLU A 117 8.96 6.41 -0.60
N GLN A 118 9.20 6.31 0.72
CA GLN A 118 8.56 5.33 1.59
C GLN A 118 8.20 5.95 2.94
N ILE A 119 7.04 5.55 3.47
CA ILE A 119 6.48 6.09 4.71
C ILE A 119 5.79 4.97 5.45
N ASN A 120 6.01 4.91 6.76
CA ASN A 120 5.19 4.13 7.67
C ASN A 120 4.47 5.11 8.60
N THR A 121 3.13 5.13 8.56
CA THR A 121 2.33 5.95 9.48
C THR A 121 1.54 5.04 10.44
N PRO A 122 1.59 5.28 11.76
CA PRO A 122 0.76 4.56 12.71
C PRO A 122 -0.74 4.71 12.39
N ARG A 123 -1.52 3.63 12.50
CA ARG A 123 -2.99 3.66 12.42
C ARG A 123 -3.61 4.15 13.73
N ARG A 124 -3.24 5.37 14.15
CA ARG A 124 -3.74 6.00 15.37
C ARG A 124 -5.14 6.59 15.15
N GLY A 125 -5.93 6.66 16.21
CA GLY A 125 -7.27 7.26 16.19
C GLY A 125 -8.40 6.27 15.88
N PRO A 126 -9.57 6.77 15.40
CA PRO A 126 -10.73 5.94 15.09
C PRO A 126 -10.43 4.86 14.05
N ARG A 127 -11.02 3.68 14.21
CA ARG A 127 -10.79 2.49 13.35
C ARG A 127 -11.50 2.57 11.98
N VAL A 128 -11.68 3.78 11.43
CA VAL A 128 -12.44 4.02 10.19
C VAL A 128 -11.87 3.22 9.03
N GLY A 129 -10.58 3.32 8.76
CA GLY A 129 -9.92 2.52 7.71
C GLY A 129 -10.07 1.00 7.92
N THR A 130 -10.13 0.52 9.17
CA THR A 130 -10.35 -0.91 9.45
C THR A 130 -11.76 -1.34 9.05
N PHE A 131 -12.77 -0.54 9.38
CA PHE A 131 -14.15 -0.84 9.01
C PHE A 131 -14.40 -0.70 7.50
N ILE A 132 -13.70 0.24 6.82
CA ILE A 132 -13.75 0.33 5.35
C ILE A 132 -13.16 -0.93 4.71
N ILE A 133 -12.00 -1.39 5.18
CA ILE A 133 -11.38 -2.64 4.72
C ILE A 133 -12.28 -3.85 4.97
N GLN A 134 -12.94 -3.91 6.14
CA GLN A 134 -13.90 -4.95 6.45
C GLN A 134 -15.10 -4.92 5.48
N ALA A 135 -15.68 -3.73 5.24
CA ALA A 135 -16.77 -3.57 4.28
C ALA A 135 -16.36 -3.96 2.85
N LEU A 136 -15.15 -3.61 2.41
CA LEU A 136 -14.58 -4.05 1.13
C LEU A 136 -14.48 -5.58 1.08
N THR A 137 -14.00 -6.22 2.14
CA THR A 137 -13.84 -7.68 2.21
C THR A 137 -15.19 -8.39 2.05
N GLU A 138 -16.23 -7.92 2.75
CA GLU A 138 -17.59 -8.46 2.64
C GLU A 138 -18.20 -8.23 1.25
N LEU A 139 -17.97 -7.06 0.65
CA LEU A 139 -18.49 -6.72 -0.67
C LEU A 139 -17.85 -7.57 -1.76
N ILE A 140 -16.54 -7.79 -1.69
CA ILE A 140 -15.75 -8.54 -2.68
C ILE A 140 -16.06 -10.05 -2.61
N TRP A 141 -16.57 -10.55 -1.49
CA TRP A 141 -17.06 -11.93 -1.36
C TRP A 141 -18.31 -12.19 -2.21
N GLN A 142 -19.13 -11.14 -2.44
CA GLN A 142 -20.29 -11.23 -3.31
C GLN A 142 -19.82 -11.10 -4.77
N ASN A 143 -19.75 -12.23 -5.48
CA ASN A 143 -19.33 -12.40 -6.88
C ASN A 143 -20.15 -11.56 -7.91
N GLN A 144 -20.23 -10.24 -7.75
CA GLN A 144 -20.91 -9.35 -8.68
C GLN A 144 -19.93 -8.91 -9.77
N SER A 145 -20.42 -8.87 -11.01
CA SER A 145 -19.63 -8.42 -12.15
C SER A 145 -19.01 -7.04 -11.88
N TYR A 146 -17.68 -7.00 -11.96
CA TYR A 146 -16.74 -5.88 -11.79
C TYR A 146 -17.09 -4.59 -12.55
N LYS A 147 -18.13 -4.59 -13.39
CA LYS A 147 -18.41 -3.50 -14.32
C LYS A 147 -19.08 -2.27 -13.72
N GLN A 148 -19.58 -2.28 -12.47
CA GLN A 148 -20.08 -1.08 -11.79
C GLN A 148 -20.50 -1.33 -10.33
N ASN A 149 -19.63 -1.90 -9.50
CA ASN A 149 -19.89 -1.84 -8.06
C ASN A 149 -19.49 -0.45 -7.53
N GLN A 150 -20.43 0.50 -7.65
CA GLN A 150 -20.25 1.89 -7.20
C GLN A 150 -19.89 1.96 -5.72
N THR A 151 -20.43 1.06 -4.90
CA THR A 151 -20.08 0.97 -3.47
C THR A 151 -18.61 0.63 -3.27
N ALA A 152 -18.05 -0.33 -4.02
CA ALA A 152 -16.63 -0.65 -3.96
C ALA A 152 -15.77 0.55 -4.37
N TYR A 153 -16.17 1.28 -5.42
CA TYR A 153 -15.50 2.51 -5.83
C TYR A 153 -15.46 3.55 -4.70
N TYR A 154 -16.61 3.82 -4.08
CA TYR A 154 -16.68 4.77 -2.96
C TYR A 154 -15.89 4.30 -1.74
N LEU A 155 -15.91 3.01 -1.41
CA LEU A 155 -15.13 2.46 -0.31
C LEU A 155 -13.62 2.58 -0.56
N ILE A 156 -13.15 2.30 -1.77
CA ILE A 156 -11.74 2.51 -2.15
C ILE A 156 -11.37 3.99 -2.06
N HIS A 157 -12.19 4.89 -2.60
CA HIS A 157 -11.97 6.33 -2.48
C HIS A 157 -11.96 6.81 -1.02
N SER A 158 -12.89 6.31 -0.19
CA SER A 158 -12.91 6.59 1.24
C SER A 158 -11.67 6.06 1.95
N LEU A 159 -11.14 4.91 1.55
CA LEU A 159 -9.92 4.35 2.12
C LEU A 159 -8.69 5.18 1.76
N LEU A 160 -8.58 5.65 0.50
CA LEU A 160 -7.52 6.55 0.06
C LEU A 160 -7.61 7.91 0.77
N SER A 161 -8.82 8.46 0.90
CA SER A 161 -9.08 9.69 1.64
C SER A 161 -8.69 9.56 3.11
N ASN A 162 -9.09 8.47 3.77
CA ASN A 162 -8.69 8.19 5.15
C ASN A 162 -7.17 8.02 5.30
N THR A 163 -6.50 7.43 4.31
CA THR A 163 -5.03 7.31 4.29
C THR A 163 -4.38 8.69 4.19
N LEU A 164 -4.90 9.58 3.35
CA LEU A 164 -4.43 10.96 3.22
C LEU A 164 -4.64 11.76 4.51
N ASP A 165 -5.79 11.62 5.17
CA ASP A 165 -6.05 12.24 6.48
C ASP A 165 -5.01 11.78 7.53
N LEU A 166 -4.72 10.47 7.58
CA LEU A 166 -3.71 9.92 8.49
C LEU A 166 -2.29 10.43 8.21
N LEU A 167 -1.96 10.73 6.95
CA LEU A 167 -0.69 11.37 6.59
C LEU A 167 -0.64 12.86 6.97
N ASN A 168 -1.79 13.54 7.00
CA ASN A 168 -1.90 14.96 7.30
C ASN A 168 -2.08 15.26 8.79
N ILE A 169 -2.41 14.26 9.61
CA ILE A 169 -2.48 14.42 11.07
C ILE A 169 -1.06 14.67 11.61
N ASN A 170 -0.82 15.92 12.00
CA ASN A 170 0.40 16.33 12.68
C ASN A 170 0.24 16.06 14.18
N ILE A 171 0.76 14.93 14.66
CA ILE A 171 0.66 14.60 16.09
C ILE A 171 1.66 15.45 16.86
N LYS A 172 1.23 16.65 17.29
CA LYS A 172 1.88 17.30 18.42
C LYS A 172 1.59 16.48 19.67
N THR A 173 2.63 15.81 20.17
CA THR A 173 2.84 15.19 21.50
C THR A 173 3.05 13.67 21.48
N SER A 174 4.30 13.28 21.34
CA SER A 174 4.86 12.06 21.95
C SER A 174 5.92 12.51 22.96
N SER A 175 5.92 11.95 24.17
CA SER A 175 7.06 12.11 25.07
C SER A 175 8.32 11.56 24.38
N LYS A 176 9.53 12.03 24.76
CA LYS A 176 10.81 11.58 24.19
C LYS A 176 10.91 10.06 24.00
N THR A 177 10.41 9.30 24.98
CA THR A 177 10.37 7.82 24.97
C THR A 177 9.53 7.24 23.83
N THR A 178 8.41 7.87 23.49
CA THR A 178 7.53 7.39 22.41
C THR A 178 8.14 7.69 21.03
N CYS A 179 8.77 8.87 20.86
CA CYS A 179 9.51 9.17 19.63
C CYS A 179 10.66 8.18 19.41
N LEU A 180 11.44 7.89 20.44
CA LEU A 180 12.56 6.94 20.34
C LEU A 180 12.07 5.53 19.97
N TYR A 181 10.98 5.07 20.60
CA TYR A 181 10.39 3.78 20.27
C TYR A 181 9.90 3.70 18.82
N GLU A 182 9.26 4.76 18.31
CA GLU A 182 8.81 4.82 16.92
C GLU A 182 9.96 4.89 15.92
N ALA A 183 11.02 5.64 16.23
CA ALA A 183 12.23 5.72 15.42
C ALA A 183 12.90 4.34 15.29
N ILE A 184 13.07 3.64 16.42
CA ILE A 184 13.62 2.27 16.44
C ILE A 184 12.75 1.33 15.60
N ARG A 185 11.43 1.36 15.79
CA ARG A 185 10.50 0.51 15.04
C ARG A 185 10.57 0.77 13.53
N GLN A 186 10.49 2.04 13.12
CA GLN A 186 10.55 2.43 11.70
C GLN A 186 11.89 2.02 11.07
N TYR A 187 12.99 2.15 11.82
CA TYR A 187 14.31 1.76 11.36
C TYR A 187 14.42 0.24 11.15
N ILE A 188 13.92 -0.57 12.09
CA ILE A 188 13.84 -2.04 11.94
C ILE A 188 12.97 -2.43 10.74
N ASP A 189 11.80 -1.81 10.58
CA ASP A 189 10.90 -2.10 9.45
C ASP A 189 11.54 -1.76 8.10
N THR A 190 12.43 -0.75 8.06
CA THR A 190 13.13 -0.32 6.84
C THR A 190 14.35 -1.21 6.54
N HIS A 191 15.08 -1.66 7.57
CA HIS A 191 16.33 -2.42 7.46
C HIS A 191 16.17 -3.90 7.85
N PHE A 192 14.95 -4.46 7.77
CA PHE A 192 14.66 -5.83 8.25
C PHE A 192 15.46 -6.95 7.56
N ARG A 193 16.16 -6.64 6.47
CA ARG A 193 17.02 -7.55 5.71
C ARG A 193 18.50 -7.47 6.11
N GLU A 194 18.86 -6.58 7.03
CA GLU A 194 20.22 -6.37 7.54
C GLU A 194 20.37 -6.97 8.95
N ASP A 195 21.58 -7.34 9.34
CA ASP A 195 21.86 -7.90 10.67
C ASP A 195 21.74 -6.82 11.76
N ILE A 196 20.70 -6.90 12.58
CA ILE A 196 20.43 -5.93 13.65
C ILE A 196 21.35 -6.23 14.85
N THR A 197 22.35 -5.37 15.08
CA THR A 197 23.27 -5.46 16.24
C THR A 197 23.00 -4.39 17.29
N ARG A 198 23.56 -4.54 18.50
CA ARG A 198 23.37 -3.57 19.60
C ARG A 198 24.05 -2.23 19.31
N ASP A 199 25.22 -2.25 18.69
CA ASP A 199 25.95 -1.03 18.27
C ASP A 199 25.20 -0.30 17.14
N PHE A 200 24.45 -1.02 16.33
CA PHE A 200 23.58 -0.50 15.28
C PHE A 200 22.38 0.29 15.83
N LEU A 201 21.83 -0.10 16.98
CA LEU A 201 20.76 0.66 17.67
C LEU A 201 21.28 1.93 18.37
N ALA A 202 22.52 1.93 18.87
CA ALA A 202 23.10 3.06 19.60
C ALA A 202 23.32 4.29 18.69
N ASN A 203 23.57 4.09 17.39
CA ASN A 203 23.73 5.19 16.45
C ASN A 203 22.43 6.00 16.24
N ILE A 204 21.26 5.37 16.39
CA ILE A 204 19.95 6.03 16.28
C ILE A 204 19.72 7.01 17.43
N GLU A 205 20.24 6.71 18.63
CA GLU A 205 20.13 7.57 19.81
C GLU A 205 20.95 8.87 19.67
N ILE A 206 22.07 8.82 18.93
CA ILE A 206 23.00 9.94 18.73
C ILE A 206 22.49 10.95 17.67
N GLU A 207 21.78 10.49 16.65
CA GLU A 207 21.19 11.39 15.63
C GLU A 207 20.00 12.20 16.15
N HIS A 208 19.32 11.72 17.20
CA HIS A 208 18.10 12.34 17.70
C HIS A 208 18.30 13.35 18.85
N ASP A 209 19.52 13.43 19.41
CA ASP A 209 19.93 14.38 20.46
C ASP A 209 20.73 15.59 19.92
N LYS A 210 20.79 15.76 18.58
CA LYS A 210 21.27 16.98 17.90
C LYS A 210 20.11 17.72 17.23
#